data_AF-A0A2H0I7Z9-F1
#
_entry.id   AF-A0A2H0I7Z9-F1
#
_cell.length_a   1.000
_cell.length_b   1.000
_cell.length_c   1.000
_cell.angle_alpha   90.00
_cell.angle_beta   90.00
_cell.angle_gamma   90.00
#
_symmetry.space_group_name_H-M   'P 1'
#
loop_
_entity.id
_entity.type
_entity.pdbx_description
1 polymer ?
#
loop_
_entity_poly.entity_id
_entity_poly.type
_entity_poly.pdbx_seq_one_letter_code
_entity_poly.pdbx_strand_id
1 'polypeptide(L)'
;MSTDTIVFLGPTLSRQEAKECLPEACFSDPVRCGDVFKLMSLSPKRLIIIDGLFEQTASVWHKEILFALDSGVEVWGAASMGALRAAELCDEGMRGVGEIFQWYHSGFIDGDDEVSLPHSSQEAGFQSRVVPLVNVRATLKNAIKKQAIEMIDAQKVIDALKQQPYYQRDVYQTLTSLGLSVEIFKKYTVDQKACDARAALSLAHQTPIRSKIKKPQALPSYFTKRIYREAISRPFDNNYDWLPETERALCGCSDAQKQRLIDLAKVLQIEHEIRSQGFSTLSTEYAETQFEKFYALYRDVEKGVEARLIAKAFALIYSYYRDIKVSLSPGMAQAFFNRFRKRHGLKQREATLQWLKNNDLDETQALPLFVEYLSLFEYAVLTNGFDLLDIPIIMDSRRWVLQAYQYLIGEQHE
;
A
#
# COMPACT_ATOMS: atom_id res chain seq x y z
N MET A 1 -0.97 -21.54 -5.46
CA MET A 1 -2.41 -21.18 -5.41
C MET A 1 -2.62 -20.00 -6.34
N SER A 2 -3.79 -19.88 -6.96
CA SER A 2 -4.09 -18.72 -7.81
C SER A 2 -4.37 -17.49 -6.94
N THR A 3 -3.72 -16.37 -7.20
CA THR A 3 -4.00 -15.06 -6.53
C THR A 3 -5.19 -14.33 -7.17
N ASP A 4 -6.05 -15.07 -7.87
CA ASP A 4 -7.14 -14.52 -8.66
C ASP A 4 -8.18 -13.77 -7.81
N THR A 5 -8.51 -14.27 -6.62
CA THR A 5 -9.44 -13.61 -5.70
C THR A 5 -8.77 -13.34 -4.37
N ILE A 6 -8.75 -12.07 -3.98
CA ILE A 6 -8.19 -11.64 -2.69
C ILE A 6 -9.29 -10.98 -1.86
N VAL A 7 -9.38 -11.37 -0.59
CA VAL A 7 -10.40 -10.91 0.36
C VAL A 7 -9.72 -10.18 1.52
N PHE A 8 -10.11 -8.92 1.75
CA PHE A 8 -9.69 -8.18 2.95
C PHE A 8 -10.68 -8.43 4.08
N LEU A 9 -10.21 -9.08 5.16
CA LEU A 9 -11.05 -9.56 6.25
C LEU A 9 -10.41 -9.33 7.61
N GLY A 10 -11.21 -8.97 8.61
CA GLY A 10 -10.80 -8.93 10.01
C GLY A 10 -11.92 -9.33 10.97
N PRO A 11 -12.44 -8.42 11.81
CA PRO A 11 -13.36 -8.77 12.90
C PRO A 11 -14.72 -9.31 12.42
N THR A 12 -15.11 -9.08 11.16
CA THR A 12 -16.47 -9.41 10.70
C THR A 12 -16.74 -10.91 10.59
N LEU A 13 -15.74 -11.71 10.21
CA LEU A 13 -15.82 -13.18 10.19
C LEU A 13 -14.46 -13.77 10.56
N SER A 14 -14.48 -14.95 11.18
CA SER A 14 -13.24 -15.71 11.33
C SER A 14 -12.72 -16.17 9.95
N ARG A 15 -11.39 -16.28 9.82
CA ARG A 15 -10.77 -16.84 8.61
C ARG A 15 -11.24 -18.26 8.29
N GLN A 16 -11.64 -19.03 9.31
CA GLN A 16 -12.19 -20.37 9.12
C GLN A 16 -13.55 -20.32 8.44
N GLU A 17 -14.51 -19.56 8.99
CA GLU A 17 -15.85 -19.41 8.40
C GLU A 17 -15.78 -18.80 6.99
N ALA A 18 -14.87 -17.86 6.77
CA ALA A 18 -14.68 -17.24 5.46
C ALA A 18 -14.17 -18.25 4.42
N LYS A 19 -13.24 -19.14 4.82
CA LYS A 19 -12.75 -20.24 3.96
C LYS A 19 -13.83 -21.29 3.69
N GLU A 20 -14.77 -21.52 4.60
CA GLU A 20 -15.93 -22.39 4.34
C GLU A 20 -16.83 -21.80 3.25
N CYS A 21 -16.95 -20.46 3.20
CA CYS A 21 -17.76 -19.76 2.20
C CYS A 21 -17.06 -19.62 0.83
N LEU A 22 -15.73 -19.43 0.82
CA LEU A 22 -14.92 -19.21 -0.38
C LEU A 22 -13.52 -19.84 -0.23
N PRO A 23 -13.39 -21.17 -0.42
CA PRO A 23 -12.16 -21.92 -0.14
C PRO A 23 -10.95 -21.51 -0.99
N GLU A 24 -11.18 -21.07 -2.22
CA GLU A 24 -10.15 -20.74 -3.22
C GLU A 24 -9.55 -19.33 -3.05
N ALA A 25 -10.09 -18.51 -2.15
CA ALA A 25 -9.65 -17.13 -1.97
C ALA A 25 -8.39 -16.99 -1.12
N CYS A 26 -7.62 -15.95 -1.45
CA CYS A 26 -6.50 -15.47 -0.67
C CYS A 26 -7.00 -14.45 0.37
N PHE A 27 -6.85 -14.75 1.66
CA PHE A 27 -7.32 -13.86 2.74
C PHE A 27 -6.19 -12.96 3.25
N SER A 28 -6.37 -11.66 3.09
CA SER A 28 -5.57 -10.56 3.62
C SER A 28 -6.22 -9.97 4.87
N ASP A 29 -5.46 -9.16 5.60
CA ASP A 29 -5.98 -8.44 6.77
C ASP A 29 -6.92 -7.29 6.35
N PRO A 30 -7.58 -6.58 7.28
CA PRO A 30 -8.45 -5.46 6.91
C PRO A 30 -7.71 -4.41 6.07
N VAL A 31 -8.37 -3.93 5.02
CA VAL A 31 -7.76 -3.02 4.05
C VAL A 31 -7.38 -1.67 4.69
N ARG A 32 -6.20 -1.16 4.37
CA ARG A 32 -5.78 0.22 4.65
C ARG A 32 -5.25 0.90 3.39
N CYS A 33 -4.98 2.20 3.51
CA CYS A 33 -4.39 3.01 2.45
C CYS A 33 -3.10 2.37 1.93
N GLY A 34 -3.03 2.19 0.60
CA GLY A 34 -1.88 1.62 -0.11
C GLY A 34 -1.95 0.11 -0.34
N ASP A 35 -2.82 -0.61 0.37
CA ASP A 35 -2.87 -2.08 0.26
C ASP A 35 -3.44 -2.54 -1.08
N VAL A 36 -4.47 -1.85 -1.58
CA VAL A 36 -5.07 -2.17 -2.89
C VAL A 36 -4.02 -1.95 -3.98
N PHE A 37 -3.30 -0.81 -3.97
CA PHE A 37 -2.19 -0.58 -4.88
C PHE A 37 -1.10 -1.65 -4.78
N LYS A 38 -0.69 -2.03 -3.57
CA LYS A 38 0.33 -3.06 -3.37
C LYS A 38 -0.10 -4.40 -3.97
N LEU A 39 -1.35 -4.82 -3.76
CA LEU A 39 -1.87 -6.08 -4.32
C LEU A 39 -1.99 -6.07 -5.83
N MET A 40 -2.14 -4.91 -6.48
CA MET A 40 -2.16 -4.84 -7.95
C MET A 40 -0.89 -5.41 -8.60
N SER A 41 0.24 -5.46 -7.89
CA SER A 41 1.45 -6.12 -8.40
C SER A 41 1.30 -7.63 -8.58
N LEU A 42 0.31 -8.25 -7.94
CA LEU A 42 -0.02 -9.67 -8.06
C LEU A 42 -1.04 -9.94 -9.18
N SER A 43 -1.47 -8.90 -9.89
CA SER A 43 -2.50 -8.97 -10.95
C SER A 43 -3.78 -9.72 -10.52
N PRO A 44 -4.39 -9.39 -9.35
CA PRO A 44 -5.60 -10.04 -8.90
C PRO A 44 -6.73 -9.78 -9.88
N LYS A 45 -7.59 -10.78 -10.08
CA LYS A 45 -8.75 -10.68 -10.97
C LYS A 45 -10.00 -10.18 -10.25
N ARG A 46 -10.09 -10.40 -8.94
CA ARG A 46 -11.17 -9.97 -8.06
C ARG A 46 -10.63 -9.56 -6.69
N LEU A 47 -11.11 -8.44 -6.19
CA LEU A 47 -10.91 -7.98 -4.82
C LEU A 47 -12.26 -7.95 -4.10
N ILE A 48 -12.32 -8.52 -2.90
CA ILE A 48 -13.50 -8.46 -2.03
C ILE A 48 -13.09 -7.73 -0.75
N ILE A 49 -13.65 -6.55 -0.54
CA ILE A 49 -13.41 -5.75 0.66
C ILE A 49 -14.54 -6.05 1.64
N ILE A 50 -14.21 -6.68 2.77
CA ILE A 50 -15.13 -6.82 3.90
C ILE A 50 -14.75 -5.73 4.91
N ASP A 51 -13.61 -5.89 5.56
CA ASP A 51 -13.14 -5.01 6.63
C ASP A 51 -12.03 -4.05 6.18
N GLY A 52 -11.95 -2.91 6.86
CA GLY A 52 -10.87 -1.94 6.70
C GLY A 52 -10.49 -1.30 8.04
N LEU A 53 -9.27 -0.76 8.10
CA LEU A 53 -8.75 -0.04 9.26
C LEU A 53 -8.95 1.48 9.09
N PHE A 54 -9.06 2.18 10.21
CA PHE A 54 -9.15 3.64 10.26
C PHE A 54 -8.59 4.18 11.60
N GLU A 55 -8.51 5.51 11.75
CA GLU A 55 -7.85 6.25 12.85
C GLU A 55 -6.34 6.07 12.97
N GLN A 56 -5.86 4.91 13.41
CA GLN A 56 -4.43 4.64 13.60
C GLN A 56 -3.67 4.53 12.29
N THR A 57 -4.41 4.26 11.21
CA THR A 57 -3.92 4.23 9.84
C THR A 57 -4.95 4.88 8.94
N ALA A 58 -4.49 5.44 7.81
CA ALA A 58 -5.39 5.97 6.81
C ALA A 58 -6.20 4.83 6.18
N SER A 59 -7.51 5.00 6.09
CA SER A 59 -8.39 4.06 5.41
C SER A 59 -8.08 4.00 3.92
N VAL A 60 -8.49 2.90 3.29
CA VAL A 60 -8.40 2.72 1.83
C VAL A 60 -9.00 3.91 1.10
N TRP A 61 -8.26 4.44 0.12
CA TRP A 61 -8.73 5.57 -0.67
C TRP A 61 -9.60 5.10 -1.84
N HIS A 62 -10.63 5.87 -2.17
CA HIS A 62 -11.44 5.68 -3.37
C HIS A 62 -10.58 5.57 -4.63
N LYS A 63 -9.52 6.38 -4.73
CA LYS A 63 -8.60 6.36 -5.87
C LYS A 63 -7.91 5.02 -6.08
N GLU A 64 -7.68 4.25 -5.03
CA GLU A 64 -7.08 2.91 -5.17
C GLU A 64 -8.08 1.91 -5.74
N ILE A 65 -9.33 1.98 -5.26
CA ILE A 65 -10.42 1.13 -5.75
C ILE A 65 -10.74 1.47 -7.21
N LEU A 66 -10.86 2.75 -7.54
CA LEU A 66 -11.06 3.24 -8.91
C LEU A 66 -9.95 2.77 -9.85
N PHE A 67 -8.69 2.78 -9.38
CA PHE A 67 -7.57 2.26 -10.17
C PHE A 67 -7.67 0.75 -10.42
N ALA A 68 -8.09 -0.04 -9.43
CA ALA A 68 -8.32 -1.46 -9.61
C ALA A 68 -9.45 -1.72 -10.62
N LEU A 69 -10.56 -1.00 -10.51
CA LEU A 69 -11.69 -1.07 -11.45
C LEU A 69 -11.27 -0.71 -12.89
N ASP A 70 -10.53 0.39 -13.07
CA ASP A 70 -10.00 0.82 -14.37
C ASP A 70 -8.99 -0.18 -14.96
N SER A 71 -8.24 -0.87 -14.09
CA SER A 71 -7.37 -2.00 -14.47
C SER A 71 -8.16 -3.27 -14.85
N GLY A 72 -9.49 -3.23 -14.82
CA GLY A 72 -10.37 -4.34 -15.17
C GLY A 72 -10.55 -5.38 -14.06
N VAL A 73 -10.12 -5.09 -12.83
CA VAL A 73 -10.32 -5.96 -11.66
C VAL A 73 -11.77 -5.84 -11.18
N GLU A 74 -12.42 -6.96 -10.89
CA GLU A 74 -13.73 -6.93 -10.23
C GLU A 74 -13.55 -6.54 -8.76
N VAL A 75 -14.09 -5.41 -8.32
CA VAL A 75 -14.04 -5.01 -6.91
C VAL A 75 -15.41 -5.11 -6.27
N TRP A 76 -15.52 -5.87 -5.18
CA TRP A 76 -16.75 -6.11 -4.44
C TRP A 76 -16.61 -5.55 -3.02
N GLY A 77 -17.70 -5.08 -2.42
CA GLY A 77 -17.72 -4.58 -1.05
C GLY A 77 -18.96 -5.00 -0.27
N ALA A 78 -18.77 -5.37 0.99
CA ALA A 78 -19.86 -5.80 1.88
C ALA A 78 -19.56 -5.55 3.36
N ALA A 79 -20.60 -5.67 4.19
CA ALA A 79 -20.61 -5.75 5.66
C ALA A 79 -20.05 -4.58 6.50
N SER A 80 -18.90 -4.02 6.16
CA SER A 80 -18.15 -3.10 7.00
C SER A 80 -17.65 -1.93 6.13
N MET A 81 -16.39 -1.54 6.25
CA MET A 81 -15.75 -0.55 5.36
C MET A 81 -15.99 -0.86 3.86
N GLY A 82 -16.08 -2.14 3.49
CA GLY A 82 -16.40 -2.56 2.14
C GLY A 82 -17.78 -2.14 1.65
N ALA A 83 -18.82 -2.25 2.49
CA ALA A 83 -20.17 -1.84 2.14
C ALA A 83 -20.27 -0.32 1.92
N LEU A 84 -19.61 0.46 2.79
CA LEU A 84 -19.51 1.91 2.66
C LEU A 84 -18.84 2.30 1.34
N ARG A 85 -17.65 1.77 1.06
CA ARG A 85 -16.93 2.05 -0.20
C ARG A 85 -17.69 1.60 -1.44
N ALA A 86 -18.42 0.50 -1.35
CA ALA A 86 -19.28 0.06 -2.45
C ALA A 86 -20.45 1.01 -2.69
N ALA A 87 -21.08 1.55 -1.65
CA ALA A 87 -22.16 2.54 -1.81
C ALA A 87 -21.66 3.80 -2.52
N GLU A 88 -20.45 4.26 -2.19
CA GLU A 88 -19.84 5.44 -2.79
C GLU A 88 -19.33 5.22 -4.23
N LEU A 89 -19.01 3.98 -4.61
CA LEU A 89 -18.33 3.64 -5.88
C LEU A 89 -19.14 2.69 -6.78
N CYS A 90 -20.41 2.44 -6.46
CA CYS A 90 -21.24 1.54 -7.26
C CYS A 90 -21.47 2.03 -8.69
N ASP A 91 -21.69 3.34 -8.86
CA ASP A 91 -21.83 3.99 -10.18
C ASP A 91 -20.54 3.91 -11.01
N GLU A 92 -19.39 3.75 -10.34
CA GLU A 92 -18.06 3.60 -10.96
C GLU A 92 -17.70 2.12 -11.23
N GLY A 93 -18.59 1.18 -10.87
CA GLY A 93 -18.47 -0.24 -11.17
C GLY A 93 -18.10 -1.15 -9.99
N MET A 94 -17.94 -0.61 -8.77
CA MET A 94 -17.76 -1.44 -7.57
C MET A 94 -19.06 -2.19 -7.24
N ARG A 95 -18.99 -3.50 -7.00
CA ARG A 95 -20.19 -4.30 -6.68
C ARG A 95 -20.47 -4.31 -5.18
N GLY A 96 -21.55 -3.68 -4.77
CA GLY A 96 -22.08 -3.78 -3.40
C GLY A 96 -22.89 -5.06 -3.15
N VAL A 97 -22.71 -5.67 -1.99
CA VAL A 97 -23.45 -6.86 -1.56
C VAL A 97 -23.90 -6.74 -0.10
N GLY A 98 -25.13 -7.17 0.17
CA GLY A 98 -25.67 -7.25 1.53
C GLY A 98 -26.60 -6.10 1.92
N GLU A 99 -27.21 -6.21 3.10
CA GLU A 99 -28.17 -5.25 3.62
C GLU A 99 -27.50 -3.94 4.04
N ILE A 100 -26.29 -3.97 4.60
CA ILE A 100 -25.54 -2.79 5.03
C ILE A 100 -25.16 -1.92 3.82
N PHE A 101 -24.77 -2.55 2.70
CA PHE A 101 -24.57 -1.82 1.44
C PHE A 101 -25.86 -1.11 1.00
N GLN A 102 -27.01 -1.80 1.05
CA GLN A 102 -28.30 -1.20 0.69
C GLN A 102 -28.68 -0.05 1.63
N TRP A 103 -28.36 -0.15 2.93
CA TRP A 103 -28.60 0.92 3.89
C TRP A 103 -27.79 2.18 3.56
N TYR A 104 -26.50 2.05 3.23
CA TYR A 104 -25.70 3.19 2.77
C TYR A 104 -26.18 3.73 1.42
N HIS A 105 -26.39 2.84 0.44
CA HIS A 105 -26.79 3.23 -0.92
C HIS A 105 -28.16 3.95 -0.97
N SER A 106 -29.10 3.56 -0.09
CA SER A 106 -30.41 4.24 0.03
C SER A 106 -30.38 5.51 0.89
N GLY A 107 -29.26 5.81 1.55
CA GLY A 107 -29.15 6.90 2.52
C GLY A 107 -29.88 6.63 3.84
N PHE A 108 -30.26 5.39 4.13
CA PHE A 108 -30.83 5.02 5.44
C PHE A 108 -29.80 5.19 6.57
N ILE A 109 -28.52 4.98 6.25
CA ILE A 109 -27.38 5.34 7.09
C ILE A 109 -26.35 6.09 6.24
N ASP A 110 -25.57 6.97 6.87
CA ASP A 110 -24.57 7.81 6.21
C ASP A 110 -23.25 7.94 6.98
N GLY A 111 -23.22 7.55 8.26
CA GLY A 111 -22.05 7.67 9.12
C GLY A 111 -21.06 6.51 8.99
N ASP A 112 -19.76 6.83 8.95
CA ASP A 112 -18.65 5.86 9.03
C ASP A 112 -18.68 5.08 10.36
N ASP A 113 -19.19 5.74 11.40
CA ASP A 113 -19.30 5.21 12.76
C ASP A 113 -20.36 4.09 12.88
N GLU A 114 -21.19 3.87 11.87
CA GLU A 114 -22.24 2.85 11.86
C GLU A 114 -21.66 1.42 11.82
N VAL A 115 -20.58 1.23 11.05
CA VAL A 115 -19.87 -0.06 10.88
C VAL A 115 -18.63 -0.18 11.77
N SER A 116 -18.24 0.92 12.41
CA SER A 116 -17.01 1.10 13.17
C SER A 116 -17.04 0.42 14.55
N LEU A 117 -15.93 -0.20 14.93
CA LEU A 117 -15.73 -0.79 16.25
C LEU A 117 -14.23 -0.87 16.60
N PRO A 118 -13.83 -0.62 17.86
CA PRO A 118 -12.47 -0.88 18.32
C PRO A 118 -12.26 -2.40 18.42
N HIS A 119 -11.17 -2.92 17.87
CA HIS A 119 -10.83 -4.33 17.98
C HIS A 119 -9.36 -4.53 18.37
N SER A 120 -9.06 -5.67 18.99
CA SER A 120 -7.68 -6.09 19.23
C SER A 120 -6.97 -6.43 17.91
N SER A 121 -5.66 -6.68 17.97
CA SER A 121 -4.90 -7.15 16.81
C SER A 121 -5.42 -8.50 16.31
N GLN A 122 -4.99 -8.88 15.11
CA GLN A 122 -5.28 -10.19 14.57
C GLN A 122 -4.74 -11.33 15.46
N GLU A 123 -3.55 -11.19 16.06
CA GLU A 123 -3.00 -12.22 16.95
C GLU A 123 -3.87 -12.39 18.21
N ALA A 124 -4.52 -11.32 18.65
CA ALA A 124 -5.47 -11.31 19.74
C ALA A 124 -6.92 -11.60 19.30
N GLY A 125 -7.12 -12.08 18.06
CA GLY A 125 -8.40 -12.58 17.56
C GLY A 125 -9.46 -11.53 17.25
N PHE A 126 -9.08 -10.27 17.01
CA PHE A 126 -10.02 -9.18 16.67
C PHE A 126 -11.17 -8.98 17.67
N GLN A 127 -10.91 -9.17 18.96
CA GLN A 127 -11.92 -9.02 20.02
C GLN A 127 -12.37 -7.56 20.15
N SER A 128 -13.69 -7.36 20.28
CA SER A 128 -14.29 -6.07 20.57
C SER A 128 -15.28 -6.16 21.72
N ARG A 129 -15.43 -5.07 22.47
CA ARG A 129 -16.45 -4.91 23.51
C ARG A 129 -17.66 -4.12 23.03
N VAL A 130 -17.58 -3.54 21.83
CA VAL A 130 -18.61 -2.68 21.26
C VAL A 130 -19.38 -3.44 20.19
N VAL A 131 -20.71 -3.32 20.22
CA VAL A 131 -21.57 -3.81 19.13
C VAL A 131 -21.72 -2.70 18.08
N PRO A 132 -21.37 -2.93 16.80
CA PRO A 132 -21.56 -1.95 15.73
C PRO A 132 -23.03 -1.53 15.60
N LEU A 133 -23.29 -0.25 15.29
CA LEU A 133 -24.67 0.25 15.18
C LEU A 133 -25.48 -0.51 14.13
N VAL A 134 -24.86 -0.91 13.02
CA VAL A 134 -25.53 -1.76 12.02
C VAL A 134 -26.07 -3.08 12.60
N ASN A 135 -25.33 -3.72 13.51
CA ASN A 135 -25.78 -4.93 14.20
C ASN A 135 -26.86 -4.61 15.24
N VAL A 136 -26.77 -3.47 15.92
CA VAL A 136 -27.83 -2.99 16.82
C VAL A 136 -29.13 -2.74 16.05
N ARG A 137 -29.07 -2.05 14.91
CA ARG A 137 -30.21 -1.79 14.02
C ARG A 137 -30.86 -3.08 13.53
N ALA A 138 -30.07 -4.04 13.04
CA ALA A 138 -30.57 -5.34 12.60
C ALA A 138 -31.24 -6.11 13.74
N THR A 139 -30.63 -6.10 14.93
CA THR A 139 -31.17 -6.75 16.14
C THR A 139 -32.50 -6.13 16.56
N LEU A 140 -32.59 -4.79 16.62
CA LEU A 140 -33.82 -4.08 16.97
C LEU A 140 -34.90 -4.29 15.91
N LYS A 141 -34.55 -4.26 14.62
CA LYS A 141 -35.47 -4.57 13.51
C LYS A 141 -36.05 -5.98 13.64
N ASN A 142 -35.23 -6.96 13.99
CA ASN A 142 -35.68 -8.32 14.26
C ASN A 142 -36.61 -8.40 15.48
N ALA A 143 -36.27 -7.72 16.58
CA ALA A 143 -37.09 -7.66 17.78
C ALA A 143 -38.47 -6.99 17.53
N ILE A 144 -38.52 -5.92 16.73
CA ILE A 144 -39.77 -5.27 16.29
C ILE A 144 -40.63 -6.25 15.48
N LYS A 145 -40.02 -6.96 14.52
CA LYS A 145 -40.73 -7.97 13.71
C LYS A 145 -41.34 -9.09 14.58
N LYS A 146 -40.72 -9.37 15.73
CA LYS A 146 -41.19 -10.33 16.74
C LYS A 146 -42.09 -9.70 17.81
N GLN A 147 -42.47 -8.43 17.65
CA GLN A 147 -43.33 -7.67 18.57
C GLN A 147 -42.78 -7.63 20.01
N ALA A 148 -41.46 -7.72 20.17
CA ALA A 148 -40.81 -7.74 21.48
C ALA A 148 -40.32 -6.35 21.94
N ILE A 149 -40.27 -5.39 21.03
CA ILE A 149 -39.97 -3.98 21.29
C ILE A 149 -40.77 -3.11 20.32
N GLU A 150 -41.21 -1.94 20.76
CA GLU A 150 -41.88 -0.97 19.90
C GLU A 150 -40.88 -0.18 19.05
N MET A 151 -41.33 0.30 17.89
CA MET A 151 -40.49 1.09 16.98
C MET A 151 -39.98 2.38 17.62
N ILE A 152 -40.79 3.03 18.45
CA ILE A 152 -40.42 4.27 19.16
C ILE A 152 -39.25 4.03 20.11
N ASP A 153 -39.24 2.90 20.82
CA ASP A 153 -38.20 2.57 21.80
C ASP A 153 -36.91 2.12 21.11
N ALA A 154 -37.02 1.36 20.02
CA ALA A 154 -35.87 1.05 19.18
C ALA A 154 -35.19 2.31 18.65
N GLN A 155 -35.96 3.33 18.24
CA GLN A 155 -35.40 4.59 17.77
C GLN A 155 -34.67 5.34 18.90
N LYS A 156 -35.24 5.41 20.11
CA LYS A 156 -34.58 6.00 21.29
C LYS A 156 -33.23 5.35 21.59
N VAL A 157 -33.13 4.02 21.46
CA VAL A 157 -31.86 3.29 21.67
C VAL A 157 -30.82 3.74 20.65
N ILE A 158 -31.18 3.79 19.37
CA ILE A 158 -30.27 4.24 18.30
C ILE A 158 -29.84 5.69 18.53
N ASP A 159 -30.78 6.59 18.83
CA ASP A 159 -30.48 8.00 19.06
C ASP A 159 -29.51 8.18 20.24
N ALA A 160 -29.74 7.46 21.35
CA ALA A 160 -28.87 7.51 22.52
C ALA A 160 -27.45 6.97 22.24
N LEU A 161 -27.32 5.92 21.41
CA LEU A 161 -26.01 5.39 21.02
C LEU A 161 -25.28 6.30 20.02
N LYS A 162 -26.00 7.01 19.14
CA LYS A 162 -25.41 7.98 18.21
C LYS A 162 -24.81 9.20 18.94
N GLN A 163 -25.28 9.53 20.14
CA GLN A 163 -24.69 10.57 20.98
C GLN A 163 -23.38 10.14 21.67
N GLN A 164 -23.01 8.86 21.60
CA GLN A 164 -21.79 8.33 22.19
C GLN A 164 -20.71 8.18 21.12
N PRO A 165 -19.43 8.49 21.42
CA PRO A 165 -18.33 8.12 20.56
C PRO A 165 -18.33 6.61 20.30
N TYR A 166 -18.11 6.18 19.05
CA TYR A 166 -18.30 4.79 18.66
C TYR A 166 -17.50 3.80 19.53
N TYR A 167 -16.29 4.17 19.96
CA TYR A 167 -15.40 3.35 20.79
C TYR A 167 -15.84 3.22 22.26
N GLN A 168 -16.87 3.96 22.69
CA GLN A 168 -17.43 3.94 24.04
C GLN A 168 -18.88 3.43 24.10
N ARG A 169 -19.46 3.04 22.96
CA ARG A 169 -20.86 2.61 22.90
C ARG A 169 -21.12 1.35 23.73
N ASP A 170 -22.09 1.45 24.64
CA ASP A 170 -22.61 0.31 25.39
C ASP A 170 -24.12 0.18 25.18
N VAL A 171 -24.50 -0.78 24.32
CA VAL A 171 -25.92 -1.06 24.02
C VAL A 171 -26.67 -1.58 25.24
N TYR A 172 -26.03 -2.34 26.12
CA TYR A 172 -26.68 -2.94 27.28
C TYR A 172 -26.95 -1.91 28.37
N GLN A 173 -25.99 -1.02 28.63
CA GLN A 173 -26.19 0.11 29.53
C GLN A 173 -27.26 1.06 28.98
N THR A 174 -27.25 1.33 27.67
CA THR A 174 -28.24 2.20 27.02
C THR A 174 -29.66 1.61 27.07
N LEU A 175 -29.82 0.31 26.86
CA LEU A 175 -31.12 -0.36 27.04
C LEU A 175 -31.60 -0.25 28.49
N THR A 176 -30.71 -0.48 29.45
CA THR A 176 -31.03 -0.41 30.87
C THR A 176 -31.47 0.99 31.30
N SER A 177 -30.78 2.04 30.84
CA SER A 177 -31.12 3.44 31.18
C SER A 177 -32.45 3.90 30.58
N LEU A 178 -32.86 3.31 29.45
CA LEU A 178 -34.15 3.54 28.82
C LEU A 178 -35.27 2.65 29.38
N GLY A 179 -34.99 1.78 30.36
CA GLY A 179 -35.97 0.87 30.95
C GLY A 179 -36.34 -0.31 30.04
N LEU A 180 -35.49 -0.65 29.08
CA LEU A 180 -35.72 -1.71 28.09
C LEU A 180 -34.99 -3.01 28.47
N SER A 181 -35.55 -4.15 28.03
CA SER A 181 -35.00 -5.47 28.37
C SER A 181 -33.76 -5.82 27.56
N VAL A 182 -32.63 -5.96 28.25
CA VAL A 182 -31.37 -6.50 27.70
C VAL A 182 -31.54 -7.94 27.22
N GLU A 183 -32.35 -8.75 27.91
CA GLU A 183 -32.57 -10.16 27.54
C GLU A 183 -33.35 -10.30 26.23
N ILE A 184 -34.29 -9.38 25.96
CA ILE A 184 -34.97 -9.31 24.66
C ILE A 184 -33.95 -9.01 23.56
N PHE A 185 -33.06 -8.03 23.76
CA PHE A 185 -32.03 -7.70 22.79
C PHE A 185 -31.11 -8.90 22.51
N LYS A 186 -30.58 -9.54 23.55
CA LYS A 186 -29.73 -10.74 23.41
C LYS A 186 -30.45 -11.86 22.66
N LYS A 187 -31.73 -12.11 22.97
CA LYS A 187 -32.53 -13.18 22.34
C LYS A 187 -32.70 -12.98 20.83
N TYR A 188 -32.79 -11.74 20.36
CA TYR A 188 -33.04 -11.42 18.95
C TYR A 188 -31.79 -10.90 18.22
N THR A 189 -30.60 -11.08 18.79
CA THR A 189 -29.32 -10.64 18.23
C THR A 189 -29.17 -11.05 16.78
N VAL A 190 -28.78 -10.09 15.94
CA VAL A 190 -28.41 -10.29 14.54
C VAL A 190 -27.02 -9.71 14.32
N ASP A 191 -26.08 -10.56 13.89
CA ASP A 191 -24.79 -10.12 13.37
C ASP A 191 -24.91 -9.86 11.87
N GLN A 192 -25.38 -8.65 11.53
CA GLN A 192 -25.61 -8.26 10.15
C GLN A 192 -24.31 -8.18 9.36
N LYS A 193 -23.21 -7.74 9.99
CA LYS A 193 -21.89 -7.74 9.35
C LYS A 193 -21.51 -9.16 8.92
N ALA A 194 -21.64 -10.15 9.80
CA ALA A 194 -21.35 -11.54 9.46
C ALA A 194 -22.30 -12.10 8.39
N CYS A 195 -23.59 -11.77 8.44
CA CYS A 195 -24.57 -12.16 7.41
C CYS A 195 -24.19 -11.63 6.02
N ASP A 196 -23.88 -10.35 5.91
CA ASP A 196 -23.50 -9.70 4.65
C ASP A 196 -22.17 -10.24 4.10
N ALA A 197 -21.18 -10.46 4.98
CA ALA A 197 -19.89 -11.01 4.58
C ALA A 197 -20.03 -12.44 4.04
N ARG A 198 -20.80 -13.31 4.71
CA ARG A 198 -21.09 -14.67 4.20
C ARG A 198 -21.80 -14.60 2.85
N ALA A 199 -22.80 -13.73 2.71
CA ALA A 199 -23.53 -13.56 1.45
C ALA A 199 -22.60 -13.12 0.30
N ALA A 200 -21.69 -12.18 0.54
CA ALA A 200 -20.71 -11.74 -0.45
C ALA A 200 -19.74 -12.85 -0.88
N LEU A 201 -19.21 -13.61 0.08
CA LEU A 201 -18.27 -14.70 -0.19
C LEU A 201 -18.94 -15.86 -0.92
N SER A 202 -20.12 -16.30 -0.48
CA SER A 202 -20.88 -17.36 -1.16
C SER A 202 -21.32 -16.95 -2.57
N LEU A 203 -21.71 -15.68 -2.76
CA LEU A 203 -22.03 -15.16 -4.08
C LEU A 203 -20.80 -15.11 -4.99
N ALA A 204 -19.63 -14.76 -4.45
CA ALA A 204 -18.38 -14.76 -5.20
C ALA A 204 -17.99 -16.17 -5.64
N HIS A 205 -18.18 -17.17 -4.78
CA HIS A 205 -17.92 -18.59 -5.08
C HIS A 205 -18.77 -19.09 -6.27
N GLN A 206 -20.02 -18.62 -6.34
CA GLN A 206 -20.95 -18.97 -7.44
C GLN A 206 -20.77 -18.12 -8.69
N THR A 207 -20.04 -17.00 -8.60
CA THR A 207 -19.89 -16.05 -9.71
C THR A 207 -18.54 -16.25 -10.38
N PRO A 208 -18.49 -16.79 -11.62
CA PRO A 208 -17.22 -16.92 -12.34
C PRO A 208 -16.60 -15.54 -12.55
N ILE A 209 -15.27 -15.49 -12.46
CA ILE A 209 -14.50 -14.28 -12.75
C ILE A 209 -14.60 -13.97 -14.25
N ARG A 210 -15.05 -12.77 -14.58
CA ARG A 210 -15.18 -12.26 -15.96
C ARG A 210 -14.16 -11.16 -16.27
N SER A 211 -13.39 -10.70 -15.28
CA SER A 211 -12.38 -9.67 -15.46
C SER A 211 -11.38 -10.04 -16.56
N LYS A 212 -11.08 -9.03 -17.37
CA LYS A 212 -9.93 -9.03 -18.28
C LYS A 212 -9.03 -7.93 -17.78
N ILE A 213 -7.91 -8.30 -17.18
CA ILE A 213 -6.91 -7.34 -16.70
C ILE A 213 -6.48 -6.48 -17.89
N LYS A 214 -6.61 -5.17 -17.74
CA LYS A 214 -6.20 -4.17 -18.71
C LYS A 214 -5.03 -3.40 -18.13
N LYS A 215 -4.22 -2.82 -19.02
CA LYS A 215 -3.36 -1.71 -18.58
C LYS A 215 -4.29 -0.58 -18.14
N PRO A 216 -4.17 -0.07 -16.91
CA PRO A 216 -4.98 1.06 -16.48
C PRO A 216 -4.77 2.24 -17.43
N GLN A 217 -5.83 3.02 -17.66
CA GLN A 217 -5.66 4.37 -18.19
C GLN A 217 -4.78 5.14 -17.21
N ALA A 218 -3.88 5.97 -17.75
CA ALA A 218 -2.82 6.59 -16.97
C ALA A 218 -3.37 7.23 -15.68
N LEU A 219 -2.69 7.00 -14.55
CA LEU A 219 -3.08 7.59 -13.28
C LEU A 219 -3.25 9.12 -13.42
N PRO A 220 -4.41 9.69 -13.01
CA PRO A 220 -4.82 11.02 -13.43
C PRO A 220 -4.00 12.15 -12.81
N SER A 221 -3.22 11.87 -11.75
CA SER A 221 -2.41 12.88 -11.08
C SER A 221 -0.99 12.38 -10.77
N TYR A 222 -0.04 13.31 -10.78
CA TYR A 222 1.34 13.11 -10.32
C TYR A 222 1.39 12.45 -8.93
N PHE A 223 0.56 12.94 -8.00
CA PHE A 223 0.47 12.42 -6.64
C PHE A 223 0.09 10.93 -6.61
N THR A 224 -0.92 10.53 -7.37
CA THR A 224 -1.36 9.13 -7.43
C THR A 224 -0.30 8.25 -8.07
N LYS A 225 0.39 8.72 -9.13
CA LYS A 225 1.54 8.02 -9.74
C LYS A 225 2.64 7.75 -8.73
N ARG A 226 3.04 8.78 -7.96
CA ARG A 226 4.06 8.65 -6.93
C ARG A 226 3.67 7.63 -5.86
N ILE A 227 2.44 7.73 -5.33
CA ILE A 227 2.00 6.83 -4.26
C ILE A 227 1.84 5.39 -4.75
N TYR A 228 1.31 5.18 -5.95
CA TYR A 228 1.24 3.85 -6.54
C TYR A 228 2.64 3.23 -6.63
N ARG A 229 3.62 3.96 -7.18
CA ARG A 229 5.03 3.52 -7.27
C ARG A 229 5.60 3.17 -5.89
N GLU A 230 5.38 4.02 -4.90
CA GLU A 230 5.82 3.77 -3.52
C GLU A 230 5.17 2.51 -2.93
N ALA A 231 3.86 2.31 -3.16
CA ALA A 231 3.12 1.17 -2.65
C ALA A 231 3.61 -0.16 -3.26
N ILE A 232 3.74 -0.24 -4.59
CA ILE A 232 4.18 -1.48 -5.27
C ILE A 232 5.64 -1.83 -5.01
N SER A 233 6.48 -0.82 -4.75
CA SER A 233 7.91 -1.03 -4.48
C SER A 233 8.17 -1.58 -3.08
N ARG A 234 7.24 -1.33 -2.14
CA ARG A 234 7.38 -1.81 -0.77
C ARG A 234 7.00 -3.29 -0.70
N PRO A 235 7.85 -4.14 -0.11
CA PRO A 235 7.46 -5.51 0.23
C PRO A 235 6.15 -5.58 1.03
N PHE A 236 5.48 -6.73 0.99
CA PHE A 236 4.34 -6.98 1.86
C PHE A 236 4.81 -6.95 3.32
N ASP A 237 3.96 -6.38 4.17
CA ASP A 237 4.27 -6.28 5.60
C ASP A 237 4.04 -7.64 6.28
N ASN A 238 2.99 -8.34 5.85
CA ASN A 238 2.59 -9.64 6.37
C ASN A 238 2.99 -10.76 5.40
N ASN A 239 3.54 -11.85 5.96
CA ASN A 239 3.96 -13.02 5.20
C ASN A 239 2.78 -14.00 5.06
N TYR A 240 1.85 -13.70 4.14
CA TYR A 240 0.73 -14.59 3.91
C TYR A 240 1.17 -15.88 3.20
N ASP A 241 0.61 -17.01 3.61
CA ASP A 241 0.94 -18.33 3.03
C ASP A 241 0.65 -18.43 1.52
N TRP A 242 -0.32 -17.65 1.04
CA TRP A 242 -0.75 -17.62 -0.36
C TRP A 242 0.09 -16.67 -1.23
N LEU A 243 0.97 -15.85 -0.64
CA LEU A 243 1.87 -15.02 -1.43
C LEU A 243 2.83 -15.91 -2.24
N PRO A 244 3.22 -15.47 -3.45
CA PRO A 244 4.30 -16.12 -4.21
C PRO A 244 5.56 -16.27 -3.35
N GLU A 245 6.34 -17.33 -3.58
CA GLU A 245 7.55 -17.62 -2.79
C GLU A 245 8.53 -16.44 -2.79
N THR A 246 8.69 -15.78 -3.94
CA THR A 246 9.52 -14.59 -4.08
C THR A 246 9.04 -13.42 -3.22
N GLU A 247 7.72 -13.27 -3.06
CA GLU A 247 7.10 -12.24 -2.23
C GLU A 247 7.29 -12.55 -0.74
N ARG A 248 7.12 -13.82 -0.36
CA ARG A 248 7.37 -14.30 1.00
C ARG A 248 8.83 -14.10 1.43
N ALA A 249 9.77 -14.30 0.51
CA ALA A 249 11.19 -14.06 0.73
C ALA A 249 11.48 -12.58 1.05
N LEU A 250 10.81 -11.65 0.34
CA LEU A 250 10.91 -10.21 0.60
C LEU A 250 10.30 -9.80 1.94
N CYS A 251 9.25 -10.49 2.42
CA CYS A 251 8.66 -10.21 3.74
C CYS A 251 9.68 -10.43 4.87
N GLY A 252 10.61 -11.37 4.71
CA GLY A 252 11.64 -11.69 5.70
C GLY A 252 12.76 -10.66 5.84
N CYS A 253 12.83 -9.66 4.96
CA CYS A 253 13.84 -8.59 5.03
C CYS A 253 13.57 -7.62 6.19
N SER A 254 14.62 -7.17 6.87
CA SER A 254 14.55 -6.04 7.80
C SER A 254 14.17 -4.74 7.10
N ASP A 255 13.65 -3.76 7.83
CA ASP A 255 13.27 -2.46 7.24
C ASP A 255 14.42 -1.77 6.49
N ALA A 256 15.65 -1.88 7.02
CA ALA A 256 16.84 -1.38 6.35
C ALA A 256 17.10 -2.08 5.01
N GLN A 257 16.94 -3.41 4.96
CA GLN A 257 17.06 -4.18 3.73
C GLN A 257 15.94 -3.85 2.74
N LYS A 258 14.70 -3.70 3.22
CA LYS A 258 13.55 -3.29 2.38
C LYS A 258 13.79 -1.93 1.73
N GLN A 259 14.32 -0.97 2.48
CA GLN A 259 14.65 0.35 1.94
C GLN A 259 15.76 0.26 0.88
N ARG A 260 16.82 -0.53 1.14
CA ARG A 260 17.89 -0.76 0.16
C ARG A 260 17.38 -1.40 -1.12
N LEU A 261 16.49 -2.39 -1.02
CA LEU A 261 15.85 -3.04 -2.16
C LEU A 261 15.07 -2.04 -3.02
N ILE A 262 14.32 -1.14 -2.40
CA ILE A 262 13.56 -0.10 -3.10
C ILE A 262 14.51 0.83 -3.87
N ASP A 263 15.60 1.25 -3.24
CA ASP A 263 16.55 2.17 -3.87
C ASP A 263 17.31 1.49 -5.01
N LEU A 264 17.76 0.24 -4.85
CA LEU A 264 18.35 -0.55 -5.92
C LEU A 264 17.36 -0.83 -7.07
N ALA A 265 16.09 -1.10 -6.75
CA ALA A 265 15.04 -1.30 -7.75
C ALA A 265 14.85 -0.06 -8.63
N LYS A 266 14.84 1.14 -8.04
CA LYS A 266 14.79 2.40 -8.81
C LYS A 266 15.97 2.49 -9.76
N VAL A 267 17.18 2.19 -9.28
CA VAL A 267 18.41 2.23 -10.07
C VAL A 267 18.33 1.29 -11.28
N LEU A 268 17.94 0.03 -11.07
CA LEU A 268 17.78 -0.96 -12.15
C LEU A 268 16.70 -0.54 -13.15
N GLN A 269 15.58 0.00 -12.67
CA GLN A 269 14.51 0.52 -13.52
C GLN A 269 15.01 1.67 -14.41
N ILE A 270 15.78 2.61 -13.86
CA ILE A 270 16.37 3.70 -14.64
C ILE A 270 17.27 3.16 -15.74
N GLU A 271 18.16 2.24 -15.36
CA GLU A 271 19.11 1.68 -16.31
C GLU A 271 18.38 1.05 -17.50
N HIS A 272 17.32 0.28 -17.22
CA HIS A 272 16.53 -0.37 -18.25
C HIS A 272 15.80 0.62 -19.17
N GLU A 273 15.15 1.63 -18.62
CA GLU A 273 14.38 2.59 -19.42
C GLU A 273 15.28 3.48 -20.30
N ILE A 274 16.45 3.87 -19.81
CA ILE A 274 17.43 4.57 -20.67
C ILE A 274 17.84 3.65 -21.82
N ARG A 275 18.17 2.38 -21.54
CA ARG A 275 18.53 1.42 -22.60
C ARG A 275 17.38 1.16 -23.58
N SER A 276 16.13 1.11 -23.11
CA SER A 276 14.96 0.82 -23.95
C SER A 276 14.65 1.93 -24.96
N GLN A 277 15.03 3.18 -24.66
CA GLN A 277 14.87 4.33 -25.55
C GLN A 277 15.93 4.41 -26.67
N GLY A 278 16.72 3.35 -26.87
CA GLY A 278 17.77 3.32 -27.88
C GLY A 278 19.04 4.08 -27.48
N PHE A 279 19.15 4.51 -26.22
CA PHE A 279 20.39 5.00 -25.62
C PHE A 279 21.40 3.87 -25.35
N SER A 280 21.38 2.83 -26.19
CA SER A 280 22.39 1.77 -26.27
C SER A 280 23.70 2.27 -26.89
N THR A 281 23.73 3.49 -27.43
CA THR A 281 24.84 4.07 -28.22
C THR A 281 25.34 5.42 -27.69
N LEU A 282 25.32 5.63 -26.37
CA LEU A 282 26.37 6.48 -25.80
C LEU A 282 27.71 5.81 -26.13
N SER A 283 28.79 6.57 -26.37
CA SER A 283 30.09 5.94 -26.54
C SER A 283 30.33 5.09 -25.30
N THR A 284 30.32 3.77 -25.45
CA THR A 284 30.51 2.79 -24.37
C THR A 284 31.73 3.18 -23.56
N GLU A 285 32.75 3.71 -24.24
CA GLU A 285 33.96 4.29 -23.70
C GLU A 285 33.76 5.47 -22.72
N TYR A 286 32.85 6.43 -22.98
CA TYR A 286 32.60 7.53 -22.05
C TYR A 286 31.84 7.06 -20.81
N ALA A 287 30.79 6.24 -21.00
CA ALA A 287 30.05 5.68 -19.89
C ALA A 287 30.94 4.75 -19.02
N GLU A 288 31.79 3.94 -19.64
CA GLU A 288 32.80 3.12 -18.95
C GLU A 288 33.82 3.99 -18.20
N THR A 289 34.28 5.09 -18.80
CA THR A 289 35.18 6.04 -18.13
C THR A 289 34.51 6.69 -16.92
N GLN A 290 33.24 7.07 -17.02
CA GLN A 290 32.51 7.63 -15.87
C GLN A 290 32.16 6.59 -14.82
N PHE A 291 31.90 5.35 -15.24
CA PHE A 291 31.74 4.23 -14.32
C PHE A 291 32.99 4.03 -13.47
N GLU A 292 34.18 3.92 -14.08
CA GLU A 292 35.43 3.70 -13.32
C GLU A 292 35.70 4.85 -12.35
N LYS A 293 35.47 6.11 -12.80
CA LYS A 293 35.60 7.28 -11.94
C LYS A 293 34.62 7.25 -10.77
N PHE A 294 33.33 7.05 -11.02
CA PHE A 294 32.32 7.04 -9.97
C PHE A 294 32.48 5.84 -9.03
N TYR A 295 32.74 4.64 -9.57
CA TYR A 295 32.95 3.43 -8.79
C TYR A 295 34.15 3.57 -7.85
N ALA A 296 35.26 4.15 -8.31
CA ALA A 296 36.41 4.45 -7.46
C ALA A 296 36.05 5.38 -6.29
N LEU A 297 35.18 6.38 -6.52
CA LEU A 297 34.70 7.30 -5.48
C LEU A 297 33.67 6.64 -4.53
N TYR A 298 32.87 5.71 -5.04
CA TYR A 298 31.67 5.22 -4.38
C TYR A 298 31.87 3.89 -3.65
N ARG A 299 32.81 3.04 -4.09
CA ARG A 299 33.10 1.73 -3.48
C ARG A 299 33.51 1.77 -2.00
N ASP A 300 34.01 2.93 -1.55
CA ASP A 300 34.42 3.15 -0.17
C ASP A 300 33.26 3.70 0.69
N VAL A 301 32.21 4.22 0.04
CA VAL A 301 30.94 4.64 0.65
C VAL A 301 29.98 3.46 0.79
N GLU A 302 29.91 2.61 -0.23
CA GLU A 302 29.05 1.42 -0.29
C GLU A 302 29.88 0.24 -0.79
N LYS A 303 29.78 -0.94 -0.16
CA LYS A 303 30.66 -2.09 -0.45
C LYS A 303 29.93 -3.15 -1.27
N GLY A 304 30.65 -3.88 -2.14
CA GLY A 304 30.14 -5.07 -2.85
C GLY A 304 29.58 -4.82 -4.24
N VAL A 305 28.77 -5.77 -4.75
CA VAL A 305 28.12 -5.76 -6.07
C VAL A 305 27.13 -4.59 -6.18
N GLU A 306 26.53 -4.16 -5.06
CA GLU A 306 25.67 -2.98 -4.97
C GLU A 306 26.37 -1.72 -5.50
N ALA A 307 27.59 -1.43 -5.02
CA ALA A 307 28.36 -0.26 -5.44
C ALA A 307 28.65 -0.28 -6.94
N ARG A 308 28.88 -1.47 -7.50
CA ARG A 308 29.15 -1.66 -8.92
C ARG A 308 27.89 -1.45 -9.77
N LEU A 309 26.76 -1.99 -9.34
CA LEU A 309 25.46 -1.79 -9.99
C LEU A 309 25.06 -0.32 -9.98
N ILE A 310 25.15 0.32 -8.81
CA ILE A 310 24.85 1.75 -8.65
C ILE A 310 25.77 2.58 -9.53
N ALA A 311 27.08 2.29 -9.54
CA ALA A 311 28.01 3.00 -10.40
C ALA A 311 27.72 2.85 -11.90
N LYS A 312 27.33 1.65 -12.36
CA LYS A 312 26.99 1.41 -13.78
C LYS A 312 25.75 2.18 -14.21
N ALA A 313 24.67 2.05 -13.44
CA ALA A 313 23.44 2.76 -13.70
C ALA A 313 23.67 4.28 -13.62
N PHE A 314 24.46 4.73 -12.65
CA PHE A 314 24.81 6.13 -12.49
C PHE A 314 25.59 6.68 -13.69
N ALA A 315 26.60 5.96 -14.18
CA ALA A 315 27.36 6.36 -15.35
C ALA A 315 26.47 6.50 -16.60
N LEU A 316 25.50 5.59 -16.76
CA LEU A 316 24.51 5.66 -17.82
C LEU A 316 23.59 6.88 -17.67
N ILE A 317 23.08 7.13 -16.45
CA ILE A 317 22.20 8.27 -16.12
C ILE A 317 22.91 9.60 -16.38
N TYR A 318 24.15 9.74 -15.90
CA TYR A 318 24.92 10.96 -16.07
C TYR A 318 25.20 11.24 -17.56
N SER A 319 25.58 10.19 -18.29
CA SER A 319 25.82 10.29 -19.73
C SER A 319 24.56 10.71 -20.48
N TYR A 320 23.40 10.15 -20.12
CA TYR A 320 22.10 10.56 -20.66
C TYR A 320 21.81 12.03 -20.36
N TYR A 321 21.96 12.48 -19.10
CA TYR A 321 21.70 13.87 -18.71
C TYR A 321 22.58 14.87 -19.47
N ARG A 322 23.85 14.53 -19.69
CA ARG A 322 24.76 15.34 -20.50
C ARG A 322 24.27 15.48 -21.94
N ASP A 323 23.83 14.39 -22.55
CA ASP A 323 23.37 14.38 -23.94
C ASP A 323 22.09 15.22 -24.11
N ILE A 324 21.17 15.17 -23.13
CA ILE A 324 20.00 16.07 -23.10
C ILE A 324 20.30 17.45 -22.50
N LYS A 325 21.58 17.77 -22.25
CA LYS A 325 22.10 19.07 -21.76
C LYS A 325 21.48 19.56 -20.46
N VAL A 326 21.11 18.63 -19.57
CA VAL A 326 20.65 18.94 -18.22
C VAL A 326 21.86 19.13 -17.32
N SER A 327 21.89 20.23 -16.57
CA SER A 327 22.88 20.49 -15.52
C SER A 327 22.18 20.90 -14.24
N LEU A 328 22.81 20.61 -13.09
CA LEU A 328 22.33 21.10 -11.81
C LEU A 328 22.83 22.52 -11.57
N SER A 329 21.96 23.35 -10.98
CA SER A 329 22.38 24.67 -10.51
C SER A 329 23.40 24.52 -9.36
N PRO A 330 24.38 25.43 -9.22
CA PRO A 330 25.33 25.42 -8.11
C PRO A 330 24.67 25.41 -6.73
N GLY A 331 23.50 26.07 -6.60
CA GLY A 331 22.73 26.07 -5.36
C GLY A 331 22.18 24.69 -4.97
N MET A 332 21.75 23.89 -5.95
CA MET A 332 21.24 22.53 -5.71
C MET A 332 22.36 21.58 -5.29
N ALA A 333 23.51 21.65 -5.98
CA ALA A 333 24.71 20.89 -5.64
C ALA A 333 25.19 21.21 -4.21
N GLN A 334 25.23 22.50 -3.84
CA GLN A 334 25.58 22.93 -2.49
C GLN A 334 24.56 22.45 -1.43
N ALA A 335 23.26 22.53 -1.74
CA ALA A 335 22.21 22.08 -0.84
C ALA A 335 22.28 20.56 -0.58
N PHE A 336 22.54 19.77 -1.63
CA PHE A 336 22.84 18.34 -1.51
C PHE A 336 24.05 18.12 -0.59
N PHE A 337 25.17 18.78 -0.87
CA PHE A 337 26.40 18.57 -0.11
C PHE A 337 26.23 18.93 1.37
N ASN A 338 25.47 19.98 1.68
CA ASN A 338 25.13 20.35 3.06
C ASN A 338 24.29 19.26 3.75
N ARG A 339 23.32 18.65 3.05
CA ARG A 339 22.53 17.53 3.60
C ARG A 339 23.40 16.29 3.82
N PHE A 340 24.25 15.94 2.85
CA PHE A 340 25.21 14.85 2.95
C PHE A 340 26.10 15.03 4.19
N ARG A 341 26.74 16.20 4.33
CA ARG A 341 27.58 16.51 5.49
C ARG A 341 26.82 16.39 6.81
N LYS A 342 25.56 16.85 6.87
CA LYS A 342 24.73 16.71 8.07
C LYS A 342 24.45 15.25 8.41
N ARG A 343 24.12 14.41 7.41
CA ARG A 343 23.79 12.99 7.57
C ARG A 343 24.99 12.16 8.03
N HIS A 344 26.18 12.51 7.55
CA HIS A 344 27.44 11.82 7.90
C HIS A 344 28.22 12.47 9.06
N GLY A 345 27.63 13.45 9.77
CA GLY A 345 28.29 14.10 10.90
C GLY A 345 29.46 15.03 10.54
N LEU A 346 29.64 15.37 9.26
CA LEU A 346 30.75 16.18 8.72
C LEU A 346 30.50 17.69 8.89
N LYS A 347 30.16 18.13 10.11
CA LYS A 347 29.73 19.51 10.38
C LYS A 347 30.83 20.55 10.19
N GLN A 348 32.09 20.19 10.44
CA GLN A 348 33.25 21.08 10.29
C GLN A 348 34.04 20.78 9.01
N ARG A 349 34.79 21.76 8.51
CA ARG A 349 35.59 21.60 7.29
C ARG A 349 36.64 20.52 7.48
N GLU A 350 37.32 20.53 8.61
CA GLU A 350 38.35 19.56 9.00
C GLU A 350 37.80 18.13 8.97
N ALA A 351 36.60 17.90 9.49
CA ALA A 351 35.95 16.58 9.43
C ALA A 351 35.66 16.13 7.99
N THR A 352 35.34 17.07 7.10
CA THR A 352 35.11 16.78 5.67
C THR A 352 36.42 16.45 4.97
N LEU A 353 37.49 17.20 5.25
CA LEU A 353 38.83 16.94 4.72
C LEU A 353 39.39 15.60 5.22
N GLN A 354 39.17 15.29 6.50
CA GLN A 354 39.54 14.01 7.09
C GLN A 354 38.78 12.87 6.42
N TRP A 355 37.47 13.04 6.19
CA TRP A 355 36.65 12.07 5.48
C TRP A 355 37.14 11.85 4.04
N LEU A 356 37.44 12.92 3.30
CA LEU A 356 38.01 12.82 1.94
C LEU A 356 39.33 12.05 1.96
N LYS A 357 40.24 12.41 2.87
CA LYS A 357 41.53 11.73 3.03
C LYS A 357 41.38 10.26 3.40
N ASN A 358 40.41 9.91 4.26
CA ASN A 358 40.15 8.53 4.66
C ASN A 358 39.56 7.66 3.54
N ASN A 359 39.04 8.27 2.47
CA ASN A 359 38.49 7.59 1.29
C ASN A 359 39.35 7.83 0.04
N ASP A 360 40.60 8.29 0.20
CA ASP A 360 41.54 8.59 -0.90
C ASP A 360 40.97 9.56 -1.96
N LEU A 361 40.15 10.52 -1.53
CA LEU A 361 39.53 11.53 -2.39
C LEU A 361 40.26 12.87 -2.34
N ASP A 362 40.63 13.42 -3.50
CA ASP A 362 41.22 14.75 -3.63
C ASP A 362 40.18 15.89 -3.49
N GLU A 363 40.50 16.93 -2.71
CA GLU A 363 39.59 18.08 -2.48
C GLU A 363 39.37 18.93 -3.75
N THR A 364 40.38 19.06 -4.62
CA THR A 364 40.32 19.96 -5.77
C THR A 364 39.67 19.36 -7.00
N GLN A 365 39.80 18.05 -7.20
CA GLN A 365 39.30 17.34 -8.38
C GLN A 365 38.21 16.33 -8.04
N ALA A 366 38.36 15.53 -6.99
CA ALA A 366 37.41 14.46 -6.69
C ALA A 366 36.15 14.98 -6.01
N LEU A 367 36.26 15.96 -5.10
CA LEU A 367 35.11 16.50 -4.38
C LEU A 367 34.09 17.21 -5.29
N PRO A 368 34.47 18.09 -6.24
CA PRO A 368 33.50 18.71 -7.16
C PRO A 368 32.76 17.67 -8.00
N LEU A 369 33.49 16.66 -8.51
CA LEU A 369 32.92 15.54 -9.26
C LEU A 369 31.98 14.72 -8.38
N PHE A 370 32.38 14.40 -7.15
CA PHE A 370 31.56 13.68 -6.18
C PHE A 370 30.24 14.40 -5.90
N VAL A 371 30.31 15.72 -5.68
CA VAL A 371 29.14 16.55 -5.43
C VAL A 371 28.25 16.64 -6.66
N GLU A 372 28.81 16.89 -7.84
CA GLU A 372 28.07 16.93 -9.11
C GLU A 372 27.34 15.61 -9.35
N TYR A 373 28.07 14.50 -9.25
CA TYR A 373 27.52 13.18 -9.52
C TYR A 373 26.42 12.78 -8.54
N LEU A 374 26.69 12.83 -7.24
CA LEU A 374 25.71 12.38 -6.26
C LEU A 374 24.54 13.34 -6.09
N SER A 375 24.72 14.64 -6.37
CA SER A 375 23.58 15.56 -6.37
C SER A 375 22.64 15.28 -7.54
N LEU A 376 23.17 14.94 -8.73
CA LEU A 376 22.36 14.47 -9.87
C LEU A 376 21.63 13.17 -9.51
N PHE A 377 22.33 12.23 -8.88
CA PHE A 377 21.74 10.99 -8.41
C PHE A 377 20.61 11.21 -7.39
N GLU A 378 20.86 11.96 -6.31
CA GLU A 378 19.84 12.22 -5.28
C GLU A 378 18.64 12.96 -5.87
N TYR A 379 18.87 13.88 -6.81
CA TYR A 379 17.79 14.65 -7.43
C TYR A 379 16.94 13.81 -8.40
N ALA A 380 17.59 13.01 -9.25
CA ALA A 380 16.97 12.18 -10.28
C ALA A 380 16.28 10.93 -9.72
N VAL A 381 16.96 10.25 -8.79
CA VAL A 381 16.59 8.90 -8.31
C VAL A 381 15.82 8.97 -7.00
N LEU A 382 16.29 9.78 -6.05
CA LEU A 382 15.77 9.75 -4.68
C LEU A 382 14.66 10.79 -4.44
N THR A 383 14.74 11.97 -5.06
CA THR A 383 13.90 13.12 -4.69
C THR A 383 12.63 13.26 -5.53
N ASN A 384 12.75 13.31 -6.86
CA ASN A 384 11.60 13.63 -7.71
C ASN A 384 10.96 12.40 -8.36
N GLY A 385 11.62 11.25 -8.26
CA GLY A 385 11.42 10.22 -9.26
C GLY A 385 11.58 10.79 -10.67
N PHE A 386 11.25 9.96 -11.64
CA PHE A 386 11.60 10.16 -13.03
C PHE A 386 10.69 11.13 -13.78
N ASP A 387 9.88 11.90 -13.07
CA ASP A 387 8.90 12.77 -13.70
C ASP A 387 9.56 14.00 -14.35
N LEU A 388 10.84 14.27 -14.03
CA LEU A 388 11.69 15.26 -14.72
C LEU A 388 12.27 14.76 -16.04
N LEU A 389 12.29 13.45 -16.25
CA LEU A 389 12.96 12.83 -17.39
C LEU A 389 12.03 12.67 -18.61
N ASP A 390 10.72 12.91 -18.43
CA ASP A 390 9.66 12.59 -19.40
C ASP A 390 9.75 11.15 -19.95
N ILE A 391 10.45 10.27 -19.20
CA ILE A 391 10.60 8.86 -19.50
C ILE A 391 9.29 8.20 -19.06
N PRO A 392 8.53 7.58 -19.99
CA PRO A 392 7.28 6.93 -19.66
C PRO A 392 7.57 5.64 -18.91
N ILE A 393 7.74 5.75 -17.60
CA ILE A 393 8.03 4.58 -16.79
C ILE A 393 6.82 3.69 -16.76
N ILE A 394 7.04 2.49 -17.28
CA ILE A 394 6.08 1.41 -17.16
C ILE A 394 5.95 1.09 -15.68
N MET A 395 4.70 1.07 -15.22
CA MET A 395 4.28 0.99 -13.82
C MET A 395 4.52 -0.38 -13.18
N ASP A 396 5.72 -0.93 -13.32
CA ASP A 396 6.12 -2.23 -12.79
C ASP A 396 7.41 -2.12 -11.97
N SER A 397 7.38 -1.30 -10.91
CA SER A 397 8.47 -1.23 -9.94
C SER A 397 8.64 -2.55 -9.17
N ARG A 398 7.65 -3.44 -9.18
CA ARG A 398 7.71 -4.73 -8.48
C ARG A 398 8.74 -5.67 -9.10
N ARG A 399 8.76 -5.79 -10.43
CA ARG A 399 9.78 -6.57 -11.15
C ARG A 399 11.20 -6.18 -10.73
N TRP A 400 11.46 -4.88 -10.59
CA TRP A 400 12.78 -4.37 -10.23
C TRP A 400 13.14 -4.64 -8.78
N VAL A 401 12.17 -4.65 -7.86
CA VAL A 401 12.39 -5.07 -6.46
C VAL A 401 12.78 -6.54 -6.39
N LEU A 402 12.11 -7.40 -7.16
CA LEU A 402 12.45 -8.82 -7.24
C LEU A 402 13.86 -9.04 -7.83
N GLN A 403 14.20 -8.31 -8.88
CA GLN A 403 15.54 -8.38 -9.48
C GLN A 403 16.62 -7.85 -8.52
N ALA A 404 16.35 -6.75 -7.83
CA ALA A 404 17.23 -6.21 -6.78
C ALA A 404 17.47 -7.27 -5.69
N TYR A 405 16.41 -7.96 -5.24
CA TYR A 405 16.54 -9.02 -4.25
C TYR A 405 17.40 -10.19 -4.73
N GLN A 406 17.24 -10.61 -5.99
CA GLN A 406 18.10 -11.64 -6.60
C GLN A 406 19.57 -11.25 -6.59
N TYR A 407 19.89 -9.99 -6.88
CA TYR A 407 21.27 -9.49 -6.78
C TYR A 407 21.81 -9.56 -5.35
N LEU A 408 21.01 -9.19 -4.35
CA LEU A 408 21.45 -9.18 -2.94
C LEU A 408 21.64 -10.59 -2.35
N ILE A 409 20.78 -11.55 -2.71
CA ILE A 409 20.94 -12.94 -2.22
C ILE A 409 22.01 -13.72 -2.98
N GLY A 410 22.28 -13.35 -4.24
CA GLY A 410 23.35 -13.94 -5.04
C GLY A 410 24.74 -13.75 -4.42
N GLU A 411 24.94 -12.68 -3.64
CA GLU A 411 26.17 -12.44 -2.85
C GLU A 411 26.35 -13.38 -1.65
N GLN A 412 25.35 -14.18 -1.25
CA GLN A 412 25.59 -15.21 -0.22
C GLN A 412 26.25 -16.48 -0.76
N HIS A 413 26.39 -16.62 -2.08
CA HIS A 413 26.85 -17.84 -2.74
C HIS A 413 28.08 -17.69 -3.66
N GLU A 414 28.65 -16.49 -3.78
CA GLU A 414 29.97 -16.24 -4.40
C GLU A 414 30.93 -15.66 -3.35
#